data_AF-A0A7W5FPK9-F1
#
_entry.id   AF-A0A7W5FPK9-F1
#
_cell.length_a   1.000
_cell.length_b   1.000
_cell.length_c   1.000
_cell.angle_alpha   90.00
_cell.angle_beta   90.00
_cell.angle_gamma   90.00
#
_symmetry.space_group_name_H-M   'P 1'
#
loop_
_entity.id
_entity.type
_entity.pdbx_description
1 polymer ?
#
loop_
_entity_poly.entity_id
_entity_poly.type
_entity_poly.pdbx_seq_one_letter_code
_entity_poly.pdbx_strand_id
1 'polypeptide(L)'
;MEHRLVCTKQNGNIINQDWLLPCFPRFFEYDILRGMSYLAEWSRRRNKALPAELLIEGMQRLEPVLEADGVRIGRQVFDPQGPWGGHTFPLLEAVAGIGDVSPYLTRQLERVTERINLGNSCSTKI
;
A
#
# COMPACT_ATOMS: atom_id res chain seq x y z
N MET A 1 4.44 7.69 19.09
CA MET A 1 3.89 6.38 18.66
C MET A 1 4.74 5.92 17.48
N GLU A 2 5.45 4.81 17.62
CA GLU A 2 6.07 4.16 16.46
C GLU A 2 4.96 3.52 15.62
N HIS A 3 4.81 3.99 14.39
CA HIS A 3 3.94 3.40 13.39
C HIS A 3 4.78 2.43 12.57
N ARG A 4 4.39 1.15 12.51
CA ARG A 4 5.00 0.16 11.61
C ARG A 4 3.90 -0.36 10.68
N LEU A 5 4.15 -0.32 9.37
CA LEU A 5 3.15 -0.55 8.31
C LEU A 5 2.50 -1.94 8.46
N VAL A 6 3.25 -2.96 8.07
CA VAL A 6 2.80 -4.37 8.08
C VAL A 6 3.45 -5.18 9.20
N CYS A 7 4.23 -4.53 10.07
CA CYS A 7 5.05 -5.21 11.07
C CYS A 7 4.50 -5.06 12.49
N THR A 8 4.72 -6.07 13.33
CA THR A 8 4.36 -6.01 14.74
C THR A 8 5.22 -4.96 15.45
N LYS A 9 4.65 -4.36 16.51
CA LYS A 9 5.38 -3.44 17.38
C LYS A 9 6.39 -4.14 18.29
N GLN A 10 6.19 -5.42 18.59
CA GLN A 10 6.94 -6.13 19.63
C GLN A 10 8.31 -6.62 19.14
N ASN A 11 8.38 -7.11 17.90
CA ASN A 11 9.61 -7.70 17.35
C ASN A 11 9.94 -7.23 15.93
N GLY A 12 9.11 -6.39 15.31
CA GLY A 12 9.33 -5.92 13.94
C GLY A 12 9.05 -6.97 12.85
N ASN A 13 8.56 -8.16 13.21
CA ASN A 13 8.18 -9.18 12.22
C ASN A 13 6.96 -8.74 11.44
N ILE A 14 6.85 -9.20 10.19
CA ILE A 14 5.66 -9.01 9.36
C ILE A 14 4.47 -9.74 10.01
N ILE A 15 3.35 -9.03 10.19
CA ILE A 15 2.11 -9.54 10.79
C ILE A 15 1.45 -10.58 9.88
N ASN A 16 1.38 -10.26 8.59
CA ASN A 16 0.88 -11.14 7.54
C ASN A 16 1.65 -10.85 6.25
N GLN A 17 2.23 -11.89 5.64
CA GLN A 17 3.02 -11.79 4.41
C GLN A 17 2.18 -11.28 3.24
N ASP A 18 0.89 -11.63 3.16
CA ASP A 18 -0.01 -11.18 2.10
C ASP A 18 -0.20 -9.66 2.09
N TRP A 19 0.03 -9.00 3.22
CA TRP A 19 -0.10 -7.55 3.31
C TRP A 19 1.05 -6.82 2.60
N LEU A 20 2.12 -7.51 2.23
CA LEU A 20 3.15 -6.96 1.34
C LEU A 20 2.66 -6.80 -0.10
N LEU A 21 1.62 -7.55 -0.47
CA LEU A 21 1.10 -7.61 -1.83
C LEU A 21 -0.08 -6.65 -1.99
N PRO A 22 0.02 -5.63 -2.86
CA PRO A 22 -1.11 -4.77 -3.18
C PRO A 22 -2.27 -5.58 -3.76
N CYS A 23 -3.49 -5.24 -3.36
CA CYS A 23 -4.69 -5.82 -3.95
C CYS A 23 -5.58 -4.74 -4.56
N PHE A 24 -6.28 -5.09 -5.63
CA PHE A 24 -7.35 -4.30 -6.20
C PHE A 24 -8.45 -5.23 -6.70
N PRO A 25 -9.75 -4.89 -6.53
CA PRO A 25 -10.27 -3.79 -5.70
C PRO A 25 -9.93 -3.99 -4.21
N ARG A 26 -10.19 -2.99 -3.36
CA ARG A 26 -10.01 -3.09 -1.91
C ARG A 26 -11.36 -2.94 -1.24
N PHE A 27 -11.88 -4.01 -0.65
CA PHE A 27 -13.09 -3.92 0.17
C PHE A 27 -12.68 -3.61 1.61
N PHE A 28 -12.08 -4.58 2.29
CA PHE A 28 -11.65 -4.45 3.69
C PHE A 28 -10.19 -4.84 3.90
N GLU A 29 -9.54 -5.34 2.84
CA GLU A 29 -8.26 -5.97 2.94
C GLU A 29 -7.17 -4.91 3.15
N TYR A 30 -6.23 -5.26 4.01
CA TYR A 30 -5.06 -4.45 4.27
C TYR A 30 -3.93 -4.83 3.31
N ASP A 31 -3.25 -3.83 2.78
CA ASP A 31 -1.98 -4.02 2.08
C ASP A 31 -1.06 -2.83 2.39
N ILE A 32 0.21 -3.00 2.08
CA ILE A 32 1.26 -2.05 2.43
C ILE A 32 0.99 -0.66 1.85
N LEU A 33 0.49 -0.57 0.62
CA LEU A 33 0.19 0.70 -0.03
C LEU A 33 -1.03 1.39 0.61
N ARG A 34 -2.02 0.62 1.08
CA ARG A 34 -3.12 1.15 1.91
C ARG A 34 -2.59 1.74 3.22
N GLY A 35 -1.65 1.05 3.86
CA GLY A 35 -0.97 1.52 5.07
C GLY A 35 -0.21 2.83 4.86
N MET A 36 0.63 2.88 3.82
CA MET A 36 1.42 4.07 3.47
C MET A 36 0.51 5.26 3.17
N SER A 37 -0.57 5.03 2.42
CA SER A 37 -1.56 6.07 2.09
C SER A 37 -2.27 6.61 3.32
N TYR A 38 -2.66 5.73 4.24
CA TYR A 38 -3.29 6.13 5.49
C TYR A 38 -2.36 7.05 6.30
N LEU A 39 -1.09 6.66 6.45
CA LEU A 39 -0.12 7.46 7.19
C LEU A 39 0.12 8.82 6.51
N ALA A 40 0.30 8.83 5.19
CA ALA A 40 0.49 10.05 4.42
C ALA A 40 -0.72 11.01 4.53
N GLU A 41 -1.95 10.49 4.56
CA GLU A 41 -3.15 11.29 4.81
C GLU A 41 -3.26 11.76 6.26
N TRP A 42 -2.96 10.90 7.23
CA TRP A 42 -2.96 11.26 8.65
C TRP A 42 -1.99 12.41 8.92
N SER A 43 -0.76 12.29 8.40
CA SER A 43 0.31 13.28 8.49
C SER A 43 -0.15 14.65 7.99
N ARG A 44 -0.72 14.68 6.79
CA ARG A 44 -1.27 15.90 6.19
C ARG A 44 -2.38 16.51 7.06
N ARG A 45 -3.37 15.71 7.44
CA ARG A 45 -4.54 16.20 8.21
C ARG A 45 -4.16 16.69 9.60
N ARG A 46 -3.08 16.16 10.18
CA ARG A 46 -2.60 16.54 11.51
C ARG A 46 -1.47 17.57 11.47
N ASN A 47 -1.00 17.95 10.27
CA ASN A 47 0.20 18.76 10.09
C ASN A 47 1.40 18.24 10.91
N LYS A 48 1.62 16.92 10.88
CA LYS A 48 2.71 16.25 11.60
C LYS A 48 3.59 15.51 10.61
N ALA A 49 4.91 15.70 10.72
CA ALA A 49 5.87 14.97 9.91
C ALA A 49 5.79 13.45 10.18
N LEU A 50 5.98 12.66 9.12
CA LEU A 50 6.23 11.23 9.23
C LEU A 50 7.73 10.99 9.25
N PRO A 51 8.22 9.98 9.99
CA PRO A 51 9.57 9.47 9.82
C PRO A 51 9.75 9.03 8.35
N ALA A 52 10.75 9.60 7.67
CA ALA A 52 11.00 9.31 6.26
C ALA A 52 11.37 7.84 6.05
N GLU A 53 12.08 7.26 7.03
CA GLU A 53 12.53 5.87 7.05
C GLU A 53 11.34 4.91 6.92
N LEU A 54 10.20 5.25 7.53
CA LEU A 54 9.00 4.42 7.50
C LEU A 54 8.41 4.30 6.08
N LEU A 55 8.46 5.39 5.31
CA LEU A 55 7.97 5.39 3.93
C LEU A 55 8.99 4.79 2.97
N ILE A 56 10.30 5.01 3.19
CA ILE A 56 11.38 4.36 2.44
C ILE A 56 11.28 2.84 2.58
N GLU A 57 11.13 2.33 3.80
CA GLU A 57 10.94 0.90 4.08
C GLU A 57 9.67 0.35 3.39
N GLY A 58 8.61 1.16 3.35
CA GLY A 58 7.39 0.83 2.60
C GLY A 58 7.63 0.72 1.09
N MET A 59 8.37 1.67 0.53
CA MET A 59 8.74 1.67 -0.90
C MET A 59 9.61 0.47 -1.26
N GLN A 60 10.64 0.17 -0.46
CA GLN A 60 11.52 -0.99 -0.67
C GLN A 60 10.74 -2.31 -0.72
N ARG A 61 9.71 -2.45 0.12
CA ARG A 61 8.84 -3.63 0.10
C ARG A 61 7.88 -3.67 -1.07
N LEU A 62 7.58 -2.53 -1.69
CA LEU A 62 6.78 -2.44 -2.91
C LEU A 62 7.61 -2.69 -4.17
N GLU A 63 8.93 -2.52 -4.15
CA GLU A 63 9.82 -2.74 -5.31
C GLU A 63 9.52 -4.03 -6.10
N PRO A 64 9.27 -5.20 -5.48
CA PRO A 64 9.00 -6.43 -6.23
C PRO A 64 7.73 -6.41 -7.09
N VAL A 65 6.80 -5.48 -6.83
CA VAL A 65 5.52 -5.35 -7.55
C VAL A 65 5.42 -4.02 -8.31
N LEU A 66 6.52 -3.26 -8.39
CA LEU A 66 6.63 -2.05 -9.17
C LEU A 66 7.19 -2.35 -10.55
N GLU A 67 6.50 -1.86 -11.57
CA GLU A 67 6.92 -1.90 -12.97
C GLU A 67 7.09 -0.48 -13.50
N ALA A 68 7.68 -0.35 -14.68
CA ALA A 68 7.88 0.95 -15.33
C ALA A 68 6.57 1.73 -15.57
N ASP A 69 5.46 1.01 -15.74
CA ASP A 69 4.13 1.54 -16.03
C ASP A 69 3.18 1.61 -14.82
N GLY A 70 3.59 1.07 -13.66
CA GLY A 70 2.84 1.27 -12.41
C GLY A 70 2.94 0.12 -11.39
N VAL A 71 1.93 0.04 -10.53
CA VAL A 71 1.83 -0.95 -9.45
C VAL A 71 1.04 -2.17 -9.92
N ARG A 72 1.67 -3.35 -9.85
CA ARG A 72 1.01 -4.63 -10.10
C ARG A 72 0.16 -5.09 -8.93
N ILE A 73 -0.96 -5.72 -9.25
CA ILE A 73 -1.80 -6.42 -8.28
C ILE A 73 -1.09 -7.71 -7.90
N GLY A 74 -0.70 -7.85 -6.63
CA GLY A 74 -0.01 -9.04 -6.12
C GLY A 74 -0.95 -10.10 -5.55
N ARG A 75 -2.20 -9.75 -5.22
CA ARG A 75 -3.19 -10.69 -4.69
C ARG A 75 -4.63 -10.30 -4.99
N GLN A 76 -5.49 -11.32 -5.00
CA GLN A 76 -6.94 -11.17 -5.07
C GLN A 76 -7.57 -10.98 -3.69
N VAL A 77 -8.79 -10.45 -3.69
CA VAL A 77 -9.61 -10.26 -2.48
C VAL A 77 -10.63 -11.38 -2.26
N PHE A 78 -10.77 -12.27 -3.24
CA PHE A 78 -11.69 -13.38 -3.20
C PHE A 78 -10.94 -14.65 -3.59
N ASP A 79 -11.40 -15.77 -3.04
CA ASP A 79 -10.97 -17.11 -3.43
C ASP A 79 -12.23 -17.90 -3.82
N PRO A 80 -12.47 -18.13 -5.12
CA PRO A 80 -13.63 -18.90 -5.57
C PRO A 80 -13.63 -20.35 -5.06
N GLN A 81 -12.45 -20.90 -4.73
CA GLN A 81 -12.28 -22.27 -4.24
C GLN A 81 -12.13 -22.32 -2.71
N GLY A 82 -12.19 -21.18 -2.05
CA GLY A 82 -12.02 -21.06 -0.61
C GLY A 82 -13.21 -21.61 0.17
N PRO A 83 -13.05 -21.90 1.47
CA PRO A 83 -14.13 -22.38 2.33
C PRO A 83 -15.28 -21.37 2.48
N TRP A 84 -15.04 -20.10 2.15
CA TRP A 84 -16.02 -19.01 2.12
C TRP A 84 -16.23 -18.48 0.70
N GLY A 85 -15.98 -19.32 -0.32
CA GLY A 85 -16.14 -18.97 -1.72
C GLY A 85 -17.54 -18.43 -2.02
N GLY A 86 -17.59 -17.33 -2.76
CA GLY A 86 -18.82 -16.65 -3.15
C GLY A 86 -18.87 -16.39 -4.65
N HIS A 87 -20.04 -15.96 -5.14
CA HIS A 87 -20.19 -15.57 -6.53
C HIS A 87 -19.35 -14.32 -6.83
N THR A 88 -18.61 -14.38 -7.94
CA THR A 88 -17.97 -13.23 -8.56
C THR A 88 -18.94 -12.52 -9.49
N PHE A 89 -18.55 -11.35 -9.97
CA PHE A 89 -19.29 -10.61 -11.00
C PHE A 89 -18.29 -10.04 -12.01
N PRO A 90 -18.70 -9.80 -13.27
CA PRO A 90 -17.76 -9.50 -14.36
C PRO A 90 -16.82 -8.32 -14.08
N LEU A 91 -17.30 -7.28 -13.41
CA LEU A 91 -16.46 -6.13 -13.06
C LEU A 91 -15.37 -6.49 -12.03
N LEU A 92 -15.66 -7.35 -11.06
CA LEU A 92 -14.68 -7.79 -10.06
C LEU A 92 -13.57 -8.61 -10.73
N GLU A 93 -13.95 -9.53 -11.63
CA GLU A 93 -13.01 -10.35 -12.37
C GLU A 93 -12.11 -9.50 -13.27
N ALA A 94 -12.70 -8.55 -13.98
CA ALA A 94 -11.97 -7.67 -14.90
C ALA A 94 -10.93 -6.77 -14.22
N VAL A 95 -11.06 -6.49 -12.92
CA VAL A 95 -10.18 -5.55 -12.20
C VAL A 95 -9.31 -6.19 -11.14
N ALA A 96 -9.46 -7.48 -10.88
CA ALA A 96 -8.71 -8.22 -9.87
C ALA A 96 -7.63 -9.15 -10.45
N GLY A 97 -7.17 -8.87 -11.67
CA GLY A 97 -6.14 -9.64 -12.34
C GLY A 97 -4.80 -9.57 -11.60
N ILE A 98 -4.35 -10.68 -11.03
CA ILE A 98 -3.02 -10.77 -10.41
C ILE A 98 -1.97 -10.62 -11.50
N GLY A 99 -0.97 -9.76 -11.27
CA GLY A 99 0.07 -9.41 -12.23
C GLY A 99 -0.31 -8.24 -13.14
N ASP A 100 -1.58 -7.86 -13.21
CA ASP A 100 -1.99 -6.69 -14.00
C ASP A 100 -1.64 -5.40 -13.26
N VAL A 101 -1.30 -4.37 -14.02
CA VAL A 101 -1.07 -3.03 -13.48
C VAL A 101 -2.40 -2.39 -13.16
N SER A 102 -2.54 -1.91 -11.92
CA SER A 102 -3.73 -1.17 -11.51
C SER A 102 -3.50 0.33 -11.64
N PRO A 103 -4.24 1.04 -12.53
CA PRO A 103 -4.16 2.49 -12.61
C PRO A 103 -4.55 3.19 -11.29
N TYR A 104 -5.42 2.56 -10.50
CA TYR A 104 -5.83 3.09 -9.21
C TYR A 104 -4.71 3.00 -8.17
N LEU A 105 -4.06 1.83 -8.05
CA LEU A 105 -2.93 1.65 -7.13
C LEU A 105 -1.75 2.55 -7.53
N THR A 106 -1.50 2.69 -8.82
CA THR A 106 -0.45 3.56 -9.36
C THR A 106 -0.66 5.02 -8.95
N ARG A 107 -1.86 5.58 -9.21
CA ARG A 107 -2.19 6.95 -8.76
C ARG A 107 -2.11 7.14 -7.24
N GLN A 108 -2.43 6.09 -6.48
CA GLN A 108 -2.34 6.14 -5.04
C GLN A 108 -0.88 6.20 -4.57
N LEU A 109 0.00 5.44 -5.21
CA LEU A 109 1.43 5.49 -4.94
C LEU A 109 2.03 6.85 -5.30
N GLU A 110 1.70 7.40 -6.47
CA GLU A 110 2.13 8.74 -6.89
C GLU A 110 1.82 9.79 -5.80
N ARG A 111 0.58 9.79 -5.28
CA ARG A 111 0.16 10.69 -4.19
C ARG A 111 0.93 10.49 -2.89
N VAL A 112 1.38 9.26 -2.60
CA VAL A 112 2.22 8.99 -1.43
C VAL A 112 3.63 9.54 -1.69
N THR A 113 4.20 9.29 -2.86
CA THR A 113 5.56 9.70 -3.24
C THR A 113 5.71 11.22 -3.34
N GLU A 114 4.75 11.92 -3.94
CA GLU A 114 4.70 13.39 -3.97
C GLU A 114 4.86 13.99 -2.57
N ARG A 115 4.30 13.34 -1.56
CA ARG A 115 4.31 13.82 -0.18
C ARG A 115 5.59 13.52 0.56
N ILE A 116 6.26 12.42 0.24
CA ILE A 116 7.63 12.17 0.71
C ILE A 116 8.53 13.34 0.28
N ASN A 117 8.42 13.73 -0.99
CA ASN A 117 9.24 14.79 -1.57
C ASN A 117 8.93 16.18 -0.98
N LEU A 118 7.65 16.49 -0.71
CA LEU A 118 7.26 17.74 -0.04
C LEU A 118 7.73 17.84 1.42
N GLY A 119 7.74 16.71 2.15
CA GLY A 119 8.24 16.66 3.52
C GLY A 119 9.74 16.97 3.62
N ASN A 120 10.54 16.46 2.67
CA ASN A 120 11.99 16.66 2.64
C ASN A 120 12.38 18.12 2.34
N SER A 121 11.55 18.87 1.59
CA SER A 121 11.80 20.30 1.33
C SER A 121 11.51 21.25 2.50
N CYS A 122 10.81 20.78 3.55
CA CYS A 122 10.45 21.62 4.70
C CYS A 122 11.46 21.52 5.87
N SER A 123 12.31 20.49 5.90
CA SER A 123 13.36 20.31 6.92
C SER A 123 14.65 21.11 6.67
N THR A 124 14.71 21.96 5.63
CA THR A 124 15.88 22.78 5.30
C THR A 124 15.66 24.28 5.55
N LYS A 125 14.95 24.63 6.63
CA LYS A 125 14.97 26.01 7.14
C LYS A 125 15.47 26.02 8.59
N ILE A 126 16.72 26.49 8.66
CA ILE A 126 17.57 26.98 9.76
C ILE A 126 16.76 27.38 11.00
#